data_AF-A0A2Z6NZZ2-F1
#
_entry.id   AF-A0A2Z6NZZ2-F1
#
_cell.length_a   1.000
_cell.length_b   1.000
_cell.length_c   1.000
_cell.angle_alpha   90.00
_cell.angle_beta   90.00
_cell.angle_gamma   90.00
#
_symmetry.space_group_name_H-M   'P 1'
#
loop_
_entity.id
_entity.type
_entity.pdbx_description
1 polymer ?
#
loop_
_entity_poly.entity_id
_entity_poly.type
_entity_poly.pdbx_seq_one_letter_code
_entity_poly.pdbx_strand_id
1 'polypeptide(L)'
;MEYQRKKKQGKTERRKALDRKLKKVTSVAPFEECFDSTSIENSVPRIDFELQGRVQTIHETNLVVNVKKNVACLAFVDGGT
;
A
#
# COMPACT_ATOMS: atom_id res chain seq x y z
N MET A 1 -23.34 -4.86 -19.92
CA MET A 1 -22.44 -5.93 -19.42
C MET A 1 -21.11 -5.42 -18.83
N GLU A 2 -20.64 -4.23 -19.21
CA GLU A 2 -19.39 -3.63 -18.71
C GLU A 2 -19.38 -3.37 -17.19
N TYR A 3 -20.50 -2.93 -16.63
CA TYR A 3 -20.64 -2.68 -15.19
C TYR A 3 -20.32 -3.92 -14.32
N GLN A 4 -20.76 -5.10 -14.76
CA GLN A 4 -20.50 -6.35 -14.04
C GLN A 4 -19.05 -6.83 -14.21
N ARG A 5 -18.40 -6.50 -15.33
CA ARG A 5 -16.96 -6.73 -15.51
C ARG A 5 -16.14 -5.85 -14.58
N LYS A 6 -16.47 -4.56 -14.46
CA LYS A 6 -15.83 -3.62 -13.52
C LYS A 6 -15.99 -4.08 -12.06
N LYS A 7 -17.19 -4.54 -11.66
CA LYS A 7 -17.40 -5.13 -10.32
C LYS A 7 -16.62 -6.41 -10.08
N LYS A 8 -16.51 -7.29 -11.08
CA LYS A 8 -15.74 -8.55 -10.97
C LYS A 8 -14.23 -8.27 -10.90
N GLN A 9 -13.74 -7.27 -11.64
CA GLN A 9 -12.36 -6.78 -11.54
C GLN A 9 -12.08 -6.20 -10.14
N GLY A 10 -12.89 -5.25 -9.66
CA GLY A 10 -12.71 -4.66 -8.33
C GLY A 10 -12.79 -5.68 -7.18
N LYS A 11 -13.63 -6.72 -7.30
CA LYS A 11 -13.68 -7.82 -6.32
C LYS A 11 -12.45 -8.74 -6.38
N THR A 12 -11.88 -8.94 -7.56
CA THR A 12 -10.66 -9.76 -7.76
C THR A 12 -9.42 -9.04 -7.28
N GLU A 13 -9.32 -7.73 -7.52
CA GLU A 13 -8.21 -6.89 -7.06
C GLU A 13 -8.16 -6.77 -5.54
N ARG A 14 -9.31 -6.60 -4.86
CA ARG A 14 -9.37 -6.64 -3.38
C ARG A 14 -8.83 -7.95 -2.81
N ARG A 15 -9.16 -9.09 -3.43
CA ARG A 15 -8.65 -10.40 -2.98
C ARG A 15 -7.14 -10.49 -3.17
N LYS A 16 -6.61 -10.10 -4.33
CA LYS A 16 -5.16 -10.04 -4.56
C LYS A 16 -4.42 -9.10 -3.61
N ALA A 17 -5.04 -8.00 -3.18
CA ALA A 17 -4.47 -7.09 -2.19
C ALA A 17 -4.47 -7.70 -0.78
N LEU A 18 -5.53 -8.42 -0.40
CA LEU A 18 -5.62 -9.18 0.85
C LEU A 18 -4.70 -10.43 0.86
N ASP A 19 -4.42 -11.01 -0.31
CA ASP A 19 -3.56 -12.18 -0.47
C ASP A 19 -2.06 -11.84 -0.33
N ARG A 20 -1.70 -10.55 -0.25
CA ARG A 20 -0.35 -10.12 0.09
C ARG A 20 -0.15 -10.40 1.57
N LYS A 21 0.71 -11.37 1.89
CA LYS A 21 1.01 -11.87 3.26
C LYS A 21 1.75 -10.84 4.14
N LEU A 22 1.40 -9.56 4.02
CA LEU A 22 1.94 -8.49 4.84
C LEU A 22 1.42 -8.65 6.26
N LYS A 23 2.32 -8.93 7.18
CA LYS A 23 1.97 -9.09 8.58
C LYS A 23 1.90 -7.71 9.23
N LYS A 24 0.69 -7.23 9.53
CA LYS A 24 0.49 -6.00 10.30
C LYS A 24 1.13 -6.12 11.68
N VAL A 25 1.71 -5.02 12.15
CA VAL A 25 2.23 -4.86 13.51
C VAL A 25 1.66 -3.58 14.13
N THR A 26 1.97 -3.33 15.40
CA THR A 26 1.57 -2.08 16.06
C THR A 26 2.12 -0.87 15.29
N SER A 27 1.23 0.08 15.03
CA SER A 27 1.56 1.36 14.40
C SER A 27 2.63 2.12 15.19
N VAL A 28 3.45 2.88 14.48
CA VAL A 28 4.53 3.69 15.06
C VAL A 28 4.32 5.11 14.59
N ALA A 29 3.97 6.01 15.52
CA ALA A 29 3.78 7.41 15.21
C ALA A 29 4.99 8.00 14.45
N PRO A 30 4.77 8.84 13.42
CA PRO A 30 3.49 9.41 12.98
C PRO A 30 2.70 8.53 12.00
N PHE A 31 3.11 7.28 11.75
CA PHE A 31 2.51 6.42 10.74
C PHE A 31 1.39 5.55 11.32
N GLU A 32 0.29 5.46 10.58
CA GLU A 32 -0.88 4.69 11.00
C GLU A 32 -0.79 3.21 10.65
N GLU A 33 -0.09 2.86 9.57
CA GLU A 33 -0.04 1.49 9.06
C GLU A 33 1.39 0.98 8.98
N CYS A 34 1.68 -0.03 9.81
CA CYS A 34 3.00 -0.64 9.92
C CYS A 34 2.93 -2.16 9.80
N PHE A 35 4.00 -2.74 9.27
CA PHE A 35 4.14 -4.15 8.95
C PHE A 35 5.50 -4.69 9.39
N ASP A 36 5.55 -6.01 9.58
CA ASP A 36 6.79 -6.74 9.81
C ASP A 36 7.65 -6.66 8.54
N SER A 37 8.80 -5.99 8.61
CA SER A 37 9.62 -5.73 7.42
C SER A 37 10.15 -7.00 6.75
N THR A 38 10.21 -8.11 7.48
CA THR A 38 10.61 -9.42 6.92
C THR A 38 9.54 -10.03 6.01
N SER A 39 8.30 -9.57 6.13
CA SER A 39 7.17 -10.02 5.29
C SER A 39 6.95 -9.17 4.03
N ILE A 40 7.75 -8.11 3.85
CA ILE A 40 7.53 -7.07 2.83
C ILE A 40 8.20 -7.41 1.49
N GLU A 41 9.17 -8.33 1.46
CA GLU A 41 9.88 -8.69 0.23
C GLU A 41 8.88 -9.03 -0.90
N ASN A 42 8.77 -8.11 -1.87
CA ASN A 42 7.93 -8.16 -3.07
C ASN A 42 6.41 -7.95 -2.87
N SER A 43 5.97 -7.47 -1.71
CA SER A 43 4.53 -7.31 -1.40
C SER A 43 4.04 -5.85 -1.38
N VAL A 44 4.90 -4.85 -1.57
CA VAL A 44 4.47 -3.45 -1.64
C VAL A 44 3.86 -3.17 -3.02
N PRO A 45 2.67 -2.57 -3.13
CA PRO A 45 2.09 -2.20 -4.42
C PRO A 45 2.75 -0.94 -4.96
N ARG A 46 2.71 -0.73 -6.28
CA ARG A 46 2.94 0.59 -6.87
C ARG A 46 1.67 1.43 -6.72
N ILE A 47 1.85 2.72 -6.49
CA ILE A 47 0.76 3.69 -6.45
C ILE A 47 0.96 4.67 -7.58
N ASP A 48 -0.07 4.83 -8.39
CA ASP A 48 -0.11 5.78 -9.49
C ASP A 48 -0.98 6.97 -9.12
N PHE A 49 -0.42 8.16 -9.20
CA PHE A 49 -1.15 9.41 -9.09
C PHE A 49 -1.49 9.91 -10.49
N GLU A 50 -2.78 9.90 -10.82
CA GLU A 50 -3.29 10.48 -12.05
C GLU A 50 -3.40 11.99 -11.89
N LEU A 51 -2.51 12.72 -12.58
CA LEU A 51 -2.47 14.16 -12.63
C LEU A 51 -2.94 14.63 -14.00
N GLN A 52 -3.22 15.94 -14.14
CA GLN A 52 -3.63 16.50 -15.42
C GLN A 52 -2.54 16.29 -16.48
N GLY A 53 -2.80 15.37 -17.42
CA GLY A 53 -1.91 15.07 -18.54
C GLY A 53 -0.67 14.22 -18.21
N ARG A 54 -0.55 13.69 -16.98
CA ARG A 54 0.58 12.82 -16.61
C ARG A 54 0.19 11.86 -15.48
N VAL A 55 0.74 10.65 -15.52
CA VAL A 55 0.74 9.73 -14.37
C VAL A 55 2.07 9.84 -13.65
N GLN A 56 2.03 10.09 -12.34
CA GLN A 56 3.20 10.03 -11.48
C GLN A 56 3.15 8.74 -10.66
N THR A 57 4.05 7.81 -10.97
CA THR A 57 4.17 6.55 -10.23
C THR A 57 5.09 6.73 -9.03
N ILE A 58 4.67 6.25 -7.87
CA ILE A 58 5.52 6.07 -6.69
C ILE A 58 5.90 4.58 -6.63
N HIS A 59 7.22 4.34 -6.66
CA HIS A 59 7.78 3.01 -6.59
C HIS A 59 7.74 2.44 -5.18
N GLU A 60 7.77 1.11 -5.12
CA GLU A 60 7.64 0.28 -3.93
C GLU A 60 8.61 0.70 -2.81
N THR A 61 9.84 1.08 -3.15
CA THR A 61 10.86 1.54 -2.20
C THR A 61 10.55 2.86 -1.52
N ASN A 62 9.71 3.69 -2.14
CA ASN A 62 9.33 5.01 -1.62
C ASN A 62 8.04 4.95 -0.77
N LEU A 63 7.32 3.83 -0.82
CA LEU A 63 6.03 3.67 -0.15
C LEU A 63 6.14 3.11 1.26
N VAL A 64 7.29 2.58 1.63
CA VAL A 64 7.56 2.04 2.96
C VAL A 64 8.80 2.70 3.55
N VAL A 65 8.75 2.98 4.85
CA VAL A 65 9.89 3.50 5.60
C VAL A 65 10.23 2.55 6.74
N ASN A 66 11.49 2.16 6.86
CA ASN A 66 11.97 1.35 7.97
C ASN A 66 12.10 2.23 9.22
N VAL A 67 11.15 2.13 10.15
CA VAL A 67 11.13 2.98 11.36
C VAL A 67 11.98 2.42 12.49
N LYS A 68 12.11 1.09 12.58
CA LYS A 68 12.97 0.39 13.54
C LYS A 68 13.21 -1.05 13.08
N LYS A 69 14.00 -1.80 13.85
CA LYS A 69 14.29 -3.21 13.56
C LYS A 69 12.99 -4.00 13.35
N ASN A 70 12.90 -4.66 12.20
CA ASN A 70 11.77 -5.51 11.76
C ASN A 70 10.43 -4.78 11.60
N VAL A 71 10.39 -3.44 11.56
CA VAL A 71 9.16 -2.69 11.38
C VAL A 71 9.33 -1.67 10.25
N ALA A 72 8.50 -1.80 9.23
CA ALA A 72 8.36 -0.78 8.20
C ALA A 72 6.92 -0.27 8.16
N CYS A 73 6.76 1.03 7.94
CA CYS A 73 5.46 1.68 7.89
C CYS A 73 5.19 2.27 6.51
N LEU A 74 3.93 2.38 6.12
CA LEU A 74 3.56 3.12 4.90
C LEU A 74 3.97 4.58 5.06
N ALA A 75 4.58 5.14 4.02
CA ALA A 75 5.07 6.51 4.00
C ALA A 75 3.95 7.54 3.76
N PHE A 76 2.76 7.30 4.32
CA PHE A 76 1.64 8.24 4.35
C PHE A 76 1.31 8.57 5.80
N VAL A 77 1.03 9.85 6.05
CA VAL A 77 0.63 10.38 7.35
C VAL A 77 -0.68 11.13 7.19
N ASP A 78 -1.53 11.10 8.21
CA ASP A 78 -2.70 11.97 8.26
C ASP A 78 -2.24 13.41 8.53
N GLY A 79 -2.63 14.33 7.65
CA GLY A 79 -2.30 15.75 7.74
C GLY A 79 -3.21 16.55 8.67
N GLY A 80 -4.29 15.94 9.19
CA GLY A 80 -5.31 16.65 9.95
C GLY A 80 -6.29 17.43 9.08
N THR A 81 -7.20 18.17 9.73
CA THR A 81 -8.32 18.90 9.10
C THR A 81 -8.05 20.40 9.01
#